data_AF-A0A531MQ20-F1
#
_entry.id   AF-A0A531MQ20-F1
#
_cell.length_a   1.000
_cell.length_b   1.000
_cell.length_c   1.000
_cell.angle_alpha   90.00
_cell.angle_beta   90.00
_cell.angle_gamma   90.00
#
_symmetry.space_group_name_H-M   'P 1'
#
loop_
_entity.id
_entity.type
_entity.pdbx_description
1 polymer ?
#
loop_
_entity_poly.entity_id
_entity_poly.type
_entity_poly.pdbx_seq_one_letter_code
_entity_poly.pdbx_strand_id
1 'polypeptide(L)'
;MAPSIHHSGGTVCEPVDVPVNKRHLDMVYSHIKYSDKPFMGIVTSKERAEDTMAMAGVVFGEEFVRDNPVLVAITNCNSPLVWDATMLDAMRVYARHNQPLILAPFALCGASTSASAVGAVAQVNAEALAGVAFTQLIRPGSPQIYGQFMVTVDMKTGAPMGGTPEAAQMMYLMGALARKYKLPWRTSGFHVGSKLNDAQAGYEANMLMHAAILSGANYIWHSAGWLEAGLTCGYSKFATDCEQLVGWYKYAGGLPFDDFKEAMAAIREVGPQGHFLGTQHTLDHFESAFFMPNIMDFNSFEQWKAEGAKDHDTRGREKARNMLADYEEPKLDEGIADGLKDLIARREEKLPDSVS
;
A
#
# COMPACT_ATOMS: atom_id res chain seq x y z
N MET A 1 4.42 -15.92 -3.82
CA MET A 1 4.12 -14.69 -4.59
C MET A 1 2.85 -13.99 -4.07
N ALA A 2 2.75 -12.66 -4.21
CA ALA A 2 1.59 -11.85 -3.81
C ALA A 2 0.97 -11.16 -5.04
N PRO A 3 -0.04 -11.76 -5.70
CA PRO A 3 -0.55 -11.28 -6.99
C PRO A 3 -1.32 -9.96 -6.87
N SER A 4 -2.07 -9.75 -5.79
CA SER A 4 -2.88 -8.54 -5.55
C SER A 4 -2.10 -7.34 -4.98
N ILE A 5 -0.77 -7.42 -4.95
CA ILE A 5 0.13 -6.31 -4.62
C ILE A 5 0.71 -5.78 -5.92
N HIS A 6 0.29 -4.62 -6.39
CA HIS A 6 0.71 -4.09 -7.71
C HIS A 6 2.01 -3.29 -7.68
N HIS A 7 2.57 -3.07 -6.49
CA HIS A 7 3.65 -2.13 -6.26
C HIS A 7 4.57 -2.68 -5.16
N SER A 8 5.89 -2.65 -5.33
CA SER A 8 6.83 -3.23 -4.36
C SER A 8 6.91 -2.41 -3.06
N GLY A 9 6.72 -1.10 -3.18
CA GLY A 9 6.61 -0.16 -2.06
C GLY A 9 7.73 0.88 -2.09
N GLY A 10 7.98 1.49 -0.94
CA GLY A 10 9.08 2.42 -0.70
C GLY A 10 9.84 1.98 0.55
N THR A 11 9.73 2.72 1.63
CA THR A 11 10.18 2.26 2.95
C THR A 11 9.24 1.17 3.48
N VAL A 12 9.46 -0.10 3.10
CA VAL A 12 8.67 -1.25 3.59
C VAL A 12 9.01 -1.60 5.05
N CYS A 13 10.25 -1.34 5.44
CA CYS A 13 10.76 -1.27 6.80
C CYS A 13 11.99 -0.34 6.81
N GLU A 14 12.40 0.12 7.99
CA GLU A 14 13.59 0.96 8.13
C GLU A 14 14.83 0.07 8.38
N PRO A 15 15.83 0.04 7.48
CA PRO A 15 17.05 -0.76 7.66
C PRO A 15 17.98 -0.09 8.68
N VAL A 16 17.92 -0.56 9.92
CA VAL A 16 18.67 0.01 11.06
C VAL A 16 20.13 -0.45 11.10
N ASP A 17 20.49 -1.44 10.29
CA ASP A 17 21.83 -2.00 10.10
C ASP A 17 22.69 -1.24 9.08
N VAL A 18 22.10 -0.28 8.35
CA VAL A 18 22.79 0.58 7.38
C VAL A 18 22.81 2.04 7.85
N PRO A 19 23.93 2.79 7.71
CA PRO A 19 23.99 4.21 8.06
C PRO A 19 22.86 5.05 7.46
N VAL A 20 22.30 5.97 8.25
CA VAL A 20 21.10 6.77 7.90
C VAL A 20 21.26 7.53 6.59
N ASN A 21 22.44 8.03 6.29
CA ASN A 21 22.73 8.77 5.06
C ASN A 21 23.01 7.89 3.84
N LYS A 22 23.13 6.58 3.99
CA LYS A 22 23.43 5.63 2.88
C LYS A 22 22.24 4.72 2.54
N ARG A 23 21.43 4.36 3.53
CA ARG A 23 20.36 3.34 3.40
C ARG A 23 19.36 3.54 2.26
N HIS A 24 19.15 4.77 1.78
CA HIS A 24 18.25 5.02 0.66
C HIS A 24 18.73 4.32 -0.63
N LEU A 25 20.05 4.20 -0.81
CA LEU A 25 20.66 3.51 -1.94
C LEU A 25 20.30 2.02 -1.91
N ASP A 26 20.50 1.36 -0.76
CA ASP A 26 20.15 -0.07 -0.59
C ASP A 26 18.65 -0.32 -0.72
N MET A 27 17.82 0.58 -0.19
CA MET A 27 16.36 0.46 -0.28
C MET A 27 15.89 0.51 -1.73
N VAL A 28 16.33 1.51 -2.51
CA VAL A 28 15.95 1.64 -3.92
C VAL A 28 16.52 0.47 -4.74
N TYR A 29 17.78 0.10 -4.51
CA TYR A 29 18.41 -1.04 -5.17
C TYR A 29 17.64 -2.35 -4.90
N SER A 30 17.22 -2.57 -3.65
CA SER A 30 16.47 -3.77 -3.27
C SER A 30 15.13 -3.86 -4.01
N HIS A 31 14.44 -2.74 -4.22
CA HIS A 31 13.20 -2.73 -5.02
C HIS A 31 13.44 -3.10 -6.48
N ILE A 32 14.53 -2.60 -7.08
CA ILE A 32 14.88 -2.89 -8.48
C ILE A 32 15.39 -4.34 -8.64
N LYS A 33 16.15 -4.83 -7.66
CA LYS A 33 16.79 -6.14 -7.70
C LYS A 33 15.81 -7.27 -7.40
N TYR A 34 14.93 -7.07 -6.42
CA TYR A 34 14.04 -8.12 -5.92
C TYR A 34 12.58 -7.94 -6.37
N SER A 35 12.29 -7.01 -7.28
CA SER A 35 10.97 -6.88 -7.87
C SER A 35 11.03 -6.24 -9.26
N ASP A 36 10.12 -6.63 -10.13
CA ASP A 36 9.83 -6.00 -11.43
C ASP A 36 8.57 -5.11 -11.37
N LYS A 37 7.99 -4.95 -10.17
CA LYS A 37 6.86 -4.05 -9.94
C LYS A 37 7.34 -2.60 -9.81
N PRO A 38 6.46 -1.61 -10.05
CA PRO A 38 6.77 -0.22 -9.73
C PRO A 38 7.18 -0.05 -8.26
N PHE A 39 8.07 0.91 -8.02
CA PHE A 39 8.64 1.24 -6.70
C PHE A 39 8.51 2.73 -6.39
N MET A 40 8.74 3.10 -5.12
CA MET A 40 8.60 4.48 -4.65
C MET A 40 9.95 5.18 -4.55
N GLY A 41 9.92 6.50 -4.79
CA GLY A 41 11.08 7.35 -4.57
C GLY A 41 11.27 7.74 -3.10
N ILE A 42 12.53 7.93 -2.70
CA ILE A 42 12.91 8.35 -1.34
C ILE A 42 12.76 9.87 -1.21
N VAL A 43 12.21 10.31 -0.07
CA VAL A 43 11.88 11.74 0.19
C VAL A 43 12.59 12.33 1.40
N THR A 44 13.51 11.58 2.01
CA THR A 44 14.10 11.95 3.31
C THR A 44 15.20 13.01 3.22
N SER A 45 15.63 13.39 2.01
CA SER A 45 16.37 14.62 1.71
C SER A 45 16.29 14.93 0.22
N LYS A 46 16.72 16.13 -0.18
CA LYS A 46 16.83 16.51 -1.59
C LYS A 46 17.79 15.59 -2.35
N GLU A 47 18.98 15.38 -1.81
CA GLU A 47 20.06 14.60 -2.41
C GLU A 47 19.64 13.14 -2.58
N ARG A 48 18.88 12.59 -1.62
CA ARG A 48 18.36 11.22 -1.71
C ARG A 48 17.28 11.08 -2.79
N ALA A 49 16.47 12.12 -3.01
CA ALA A 49 15.55 12.16 -4.13
C ALA A 49 16.29 12.25 -5.47
N GLU A 50 17.35 13.04 -5.55
CA GLU A 50 18.22 13.13 -6.73
C GLU A 50 18.93 11.78 -7.00
N ASP A 51 19.42 11.11 -5.96
CA ASP A 51 20.01 9.77 -6.06
C ASP A 51 19.00 8.75 -6.58
N THR A 52 17.76 8.79 -6.08
CA THR A 52 16.67 7.94 -6.57
C THR A 52 16.45 8.17 -8.07
N MET A 53 16.42 9.43 -8.53
CA MET A 53 16.26 9.75 -9.95
C MET A 53 17.46 9.28 -10.79
N ALA A 54 18.67 9.37 -10.25
CA ALA A 54 19.87 8.87 -10.93
C ALA A 54 19.84 7.34 -11.08
N MET A 55 19.44 6.61 -10.03
CA MET A 55 19.24 5.16 -10.09
C MET A 55 18.14 4.77 -11.09
N ALA A 56 17.02 5.49 -11.09
CA ALA A 56 15.97 5.31 -12.09
C ALA A 56 16.48 5.58 -13.53
N GLY A 57 17.35 6.58 -13.71
CA GLY A 57 18.01 6.87 -14.98
C GLY A 57 18.90 5.73 -15.49
N VAL A 58 19.56 4.99 -14.60
CA VAL A 58 20.32 3.78 -14.97
C VAL A 58 19.38 2.67 -15.47
N VAL A 59 18.22 2.49 -14.82
CA VAL A 59 17.27 1.42 -15.15
C VAL A 59 16.49 1.70 -16.44
N PHE A 60 15.96 2.91 -16.57
CA PHE A 60 15.02 3.26 -17.64
C PHE A 60 15.61 4.19 -18.72
N GLY A 61 16.82 4.69 -18.52
CA GLY A 61 17.48 5.70 -19.35
C GLY A 61 17.23 7.13 -18.86
N GLU A 62 18.31 7.91 -18.74
CA GLU A 62 18.27 9.28 -18.19
C GLU A 62 17.31 10.22 -18.94
N GLU A 63 17.27 10.14 -20.27
CA GLU A 63 16.36 10.96 -21.08
C GLU A 63 14.90 10.55 -20.89
N PHE A 64 14.63 9.25 -20.70
CA PHE A 64 13.29 8.72 -20.54
C PHE A 64 12.69 9.19 -19.21
N VAL A 65 13.42 9.04 -18.10
CA VAL A 65 12.92 9.35 -16.74
C VAL A 65 12.68 10.83 -16.50
N ARG A 66 13.23 11.72 -17.33
CA ARG A 66 13.02 13.17 -17.23
C ARG A 66 11.56 13.56 -17.49
N ASP A 67 10.91 12.85 -18.41
CA ASP A 67 9.58 13.19 -18.91
C ASP A 67 8.56 12.05 -18.76
N ASN A 68 8.98 10.85 -18.34
CA ASN A 68 8.09 9.70 -18.15
C ASN A 68 8.06 9.25 -16.68
N PRO A 69 6.86 9.09 -16.07
CA PRO A 69 6.70 8.45 -14.78
C PRO A 69 7.24 7.02 -14.76
N VAL A 70 8.15 6.74 -13.82
CA VAL A 70 8.69 5.39 -13.55
C VAL A 70 8.58 4.99 -12.09
N LEU A 71 8.36 5.96 -11.20
CA LEU A 71 8.18 5.76 -9.76
C LEU A 71 7.09 6.70 -9.22
N VAL A 72 6.69 6.51 -7.98
CA VAL A 72 5.84 7.45 -7.24
C VAL A 72 6.52 7.85 -5.93
N ALA A 73 6.54 9.12 -5.56
CA ALA A 73 7.06 9.57 -4.28
C ALA A 73 5.93 10.05 -3.39
N ILE A 74 6.08 9.92 -2.07
CA ILE A 74 5.13 10.45 -1.10
C ILE A 74 5.76 11.54 -0.26
N THR A 75 5.08 12.67 -0.20
CA THR A 75 5.50 13.83 0.59
C THR A 75 4.39 14.18 1.56
N ASN A 76 4.77 14.42 2.80
CA ASN A 76 3.82 14.63 3.89
C ASN A 76 3.76 16.09 4.32
N CYS A 77 2.54 16.61 4.48
CA CYS A 77 2.37 17.85 5.23
C CYS A 77 2.49 17.50 6.71
N ASN A 78 3.33 18.24 7.42
CA ASN A 78 3.44 18.19 8.86
C ASN A 78 2.25 18.97 9.45
N SER A 79 1.11 18.29 9.58
CA SER A 79 -0.10 18.92 10.10
C SER A 79 0.14 19.37 11.56
N PRO A 80 -0.34 20.58 11.95
CA PRO A 80 -1.24 21.45 11.21
C PRO A 80 -0.53 22.45 10.28
N LEU A 81 -0.95 22.47 9.01
CA LEU A 81 -0.75 23.55 8.03
C LEU A 81 0.71 23.87 7.66
N VAL A 82 1.65 22.94 7.85
CA VAL A 82 3.08 23.16 7.55
C VAL A 82 3.62 22.15 6.54
N TRP A 83 4.25 22.65 5.48
CA TRP A 83 5.12 21.85 4.61
C TRP A 83 6.58 22.21 4.92
N ASP A 84 7.33 21.24 5.44
CA ASP A 84 8.73 21.45 5.82
C ASP A 84 9.68 21.45 4.61
N ALA A 85 10.90 21.93 4.83
CA ALA A 85 11.91 22.08 3.79
C ALA A 85 12.27 20.74 3.12
N THR A 86 12.41 19.67 3.89
CA THR A 86 12.77 18.34 3.39
C THR A 86 11.74 17.83 2.39
N MET A 87 10.45 17.92 2.75
CA MET A 87 9.36 17.50 1.88
C MET A 87 9.26 18.40 0.64
N LEU A 88 9.37 19.72 0.80
CA LEU A 88 9.33 20.66 -0.32
C LEU A 88 10.49 20.47 -1.30
N ASP A 89 11.67 20.11 -0.81
CA ASP A 89 12.82 19.85 -1.66
C ASP A 89 12.67 18.54 -2.44
N ALA A 90 12.18 17.47 -1.81
CA ALA A 90 11.84 16.24 -2.52
C ALA A 90 10.77 16.50 -3.61
N MET A 91 9.73 17.30 -3.30
CA MET A 91 8.74 17.71 -4.30
C MET A 91 9.38 18.42 -5.49
N ARG A 92 10.33 19.34 -5.27
CA ARG A 92 11.03 20.04 -6.36
C ARG A 92 11.77 19.08 -7.27
N VAL A 93 12.42 18.06 -6.72
CA VAL A 93 13.14 17.05 -7.49
C VAL A 93 12.17 16.23 -8.35
N TYR A 94 11.18 15.60 -7.72
CA TYR A 94 10.27 14.69 -8.42
C TYR A 94 9.35 15.40 -9.40
N ALA A 95 8.80 16.57 -9.04
CA ALA A 95 7.94 17.33 -9.94
C ALA A 95 8.71 17.80 -11.18
N ARG A 96 9.99 18.20 -11.05
CA ARG A 96 10.83 18.57 -12.22
C ARG A 96 11.07 17.39 -13.16
N HIS A 97 11.12 16.17 -12.66
CA HIS A 97 11.30 14.94 -13.45
C HIS A 97 10.00 14.25 -13.82
N ASN A 98 8.86 14.95 -13.78
CA ASN A 98 7.54 14.41 -14.13
C ASN A 98 7.12 13.17 -13.31
N GLN A 99 7.68 12.95 -12.12
CA GLN A 99 7.34 11.79 -11.32
C GLN A 99 6.09 12.06 -10.46
N PRO A 100 5.13 11.12 -10.40
CA PRO A 100 3.96 11.22 -9.54
C PRO A 100 4.31 11.51 -8.08
N LEU A 101 3.71 12.55 -7.53
CA LEU A 101 3.79 12.87 -6.11
C LEU A 101 2.47 12.57 -5.44
N ILE A 102 2.52 11.87 -4.31
CA ILE A 102 1.43 11.74 -3.35
C ILE A 102 1.56 12.87 -2.35
N LEU A 103 0.58 13.77 -2.32
CA LEU A 103 0.53 14.92 -1.43
C LEU A 103 -0.34 14.55 -0.24
N ALA A 104 0.25 13.93 0.77
CA ALA A 104 -0.49 13.30 1.86
C ALA A 104 -0.21 13.96 3.22
N PRO A 105 -1.06 14.90 3.66
CA PRO A 105 -0.97 15.38 5.03
C PRO A 105 -1.10 14.26 6.05
N PHE A 106 -0.35 14.39 7.14
CA PHE A 106 -0.31 13.42 8.23
C PHE A 106 -0.97 14.01 9.47
N ALA A 107 -2.19 13.55 9.76
CA ALA A 107 -3.01 14.11 10.81
C ALA A 107 -3.47 13.07 11.83
N LEU A 108 -3.42 13.45 13.10
CA LEU A 108 -4.02 12.76 14.22
C LEU A 108 -5.21 13.61 14.70
N CYS A 109 -6.43 13.13 14.44
CA CYS A 109 -7.68 13.81 14.81
C CYS A 109 -7.81 13.90 16.33
N GLY A 110 -7.84 15.15 16.83
CA GLY A 110 -7.78 15.46 18.26
C GLY A 110 -6.39 15.85 18.77
N ALA A 111 -5.35 15.81 17.94
CA ALA A 111 -3.99 16.25 18.29
C ALA A 111 -3.43 17.27 17.27
N SER A 112 -3.17 16.86 16.02
CA SER A 112 -2.68 17.77 14.97
C SER A 112 -3.79 18.34 14.07
N THR A 113 -5.04 17.96 14.34
CA THR A 113 -6.25 18.61 13.85
C THR A 113 -7.24 18.73 15.01
N SER A 114 -8.31 19.52 14.82
CA SER A 114 -9.38 19.63 15.83
C SER A 114 -10.03 18.26 16.13
N ALA A 115 -10.60 18.10 17.33
CA ALA A 115 -11.37 16.91 17.73
C ALA A 115 -12.77 16.87 17.06
N SER A 116 -12.82 17.18 15.77
CA SER A 116 -14.01 17.18 14.92
C SER A 116 -13.64 16.56 13.59
N ALA A 117 -14.27 15.43 13.23
CA ALA A 117 -13.97 14.71 12.00
C ALA A 117 -14.09 15.61 10.75
N VAL A 118 -15.13 16.44 10.68
CA VAL A 118 -15.34 17.37 9.55
C VAL A 118 -14.31 18.50 9.57
N GLY A 119 -13.94 18.99 10.75
CA GLY A 119 -12.88 19.99 10.91
C GLY A 119 -11.52 19.46 10.45
N ALA A 120 -11.19 18.21 10.82
CA ALA A 120 -9.99 17.52 10.40
C ALA A 120 -9.95 17.30 8.87
N VAL A 121 -11.06 16.87 8.27
CA VAL A 121 -11.21 16.77 6.80
C VAL A 121 -10.98 18.12 6.12
N ALA A 122 -11.58 19.20 6.61
CA ALA A 122 -11.40 20.53 6.02
C ALA A 122 -9.93 20.97 6.06
N GLN A 123 -9.24 20.78 7.20
CA GLN A 123 -7.84 21.12 7.35
C GLN A 123 -6.94 20.28 6.43
N VAL A 124 -7.06 18.96 6.47
CA VAL A 124 -6.24 18.04 5.66
C VAL A 124 -6.51 18.25 4.17
N ASN A 125 -7.75 18.55 3.78
CA ASN A 125 -8.06 18.92 2.40
C ASN A 125 -7.31 20.19 1.96
N ALA A 126 -7.25 21.23 2.81
CA ALA A 126 -6.51 22.45 2.51
C ALA A 126 -4.99 22.18 2.38
N GLU A 127 -4.44 21.37 3.28
CA GLU A 127 -3.02 20.97 3.28
C GLU A 127 -2.64 20.19 2.00
N ALA A 128 -3.48 19.22 1.60
CA ALA A 128 -3.27 18.44 0.39
C ALA A 128 -3.33 19.31 -0.88
N LEU A 129 -4.35 20.20 -0.97
CA LEU A 129 -4.49 21.11 -2.10
C LEU A 129 -3.33 22.12 -2.18
N ALA A 130 -2.76 22.54 -1.05
CA ALA A 130 -1.57 23.39 -1.05
C ALA A 130 -0.36 22.67 -1.68
N GLY A 131 -0.14 21.39 -1.36
CA GLY A 131 0.90 20.57 -1.98
C GLY A 131 0.68 20.35 -3.48
N VAL A 132 -0.59 20.13 -3.88
CA VAL A 132 -1.01 20.01 -5.29
C VAL A 132 -0.72 21.32 -6.04
N ALA A 133 -1.11 22.47 -5.49
CA ALA A 133 -0.85 23.76 -6.12
C ALA A 133 0.67 24.02 -6.24
N PHE A 134 1.44 23.75 -5.18
CA PHE A 134 2.88 23.96 -5.17
C PHE A 134 3.62 23.15 -6.26
N THR A 135 3.25 21.88 -6.43
CA THR A 135 3.88 21.03 -7.45
C THR A 135 3.51 21.46 -8.88
N GLN A 136 2.29 21.99 -9.11
CA GLN A 136 1.95 22.63 -10.39
C GLN A 136 2.72 23.93 -10.66
N LEU A 137 3.12 24.67 -9.62
CA LEU A 137 3.99 25.85 -9.78
C LEU A 137 5.43 25.48 -10.16
N ILE A 138 5.90 24.30 -9.76
CA ILE A 138 7.23 23.79 -10.13
C ILE A 138 7.24 23.33 -11.58
N ARG A 139 6.27 22.50 -11.96
CA ARG A 139 6.11 21.97 -13.32
C ARG A 139 4.61 21.82 -13.62
N PRO A 140 4.03 22.71 -14.43
CA PRO A 140 2.66 22.56 -14.91
C PRO A 140 2.48 21.21 -15.60
N GLY A 141 1.41 20.50 -15.24
CA GLY A 141 1.11 19.17 -15.77
C GLY A 141 1.86 18.02 -15.09
N SER A 142 2.68 18.28 -14.06
CA SER A 142 3.30 17.18 -13.29
C SER A 142 2.21 16.31 -12.63
N PRO A 143 2.35 14.96 -12.66
CA PRO A 143 1.35 14.06 -12.13
C PRO A 143 1.28 14.13 -10.60
N GLN A 144 0.05 14.10 -10.09
CA GLN A 144 -0.24 14.29 -8.67
C GLN A 144 -1.29 13.30 -8.20
N ILE A 145 -1.15 12.88 -6.96
CA ILE A 145 -2.10 12.03 -6.26
C ILE A 145 -2.50 12.77 -4.98
N TYR A 146 -3.77 13.15 -4.91
CA TYR A 146 -4.38 13.76 -3.74
C TYR A 146 -4.33 12.75 -2.58
N GLY A 147 -3.63 13.06 -1.50
CA GLY A 147 -3.36 12.08 -0.44
C GLY A 147 -3.92 12.50 0.89
N GLN A 148 -4.10 11.52 1.77
CA GLN A 148 -4.28 11.75 3.20
C GLN A 148 -3.75 10.58 4.01
N PHE A 149 -3.20 10.86 5.20
CA PHE A 149 -3.12 9.92 6.31
C PHE A 149 -3.78 10.57 7.52
N MET A 150 -4.88 9.99 7.98
CA MET A 150 -5.68 10.55 9.06
C MET A 150 -6.22 9.40 9.92
N VAL A 151 -5.91 9.48 11.20
CA VAL A 151 -6.39 8.56 12.23
C VAL A 151 -6.97 9.35 13.38
N THR A 152 -7.77 8.71 14.22
CA THR A 152 -8.17 9.28 15.51
C THR A 152 -7.15 8.92 16.59
N VAL A 153 -7.18 9.65 17.70
CA VAL A 153 -6.39 9.33 18.90
C VAL A 153 -7.30 8.82 20.01
N ASP A 154 -6.78 7.90 20.83
CA ASP A 154 -7.42 7.53 22.08
C ASP A 154 -7.32 8.71 23.04
N MET A 155 -8.45 9.35 23.37
CA MET A 155 -8.47 10.52 24.24
C MET A 155 -8.04 10.24 25.69
N LYS A 156 -7.92 8.98 26.10
CA LYS A 156 -7.39 8.60 27.42
C LYS A 156 -5.87 8.49 27.42
N THR A 157 -5.29 7.95 26.34
CA THR A 157 -3.86 7.58 26.30
C THR A 157 -3.03 8.45 25.36
N GLY A 158 -3.68 9.19 24.46
CA GLY A 158 -3.05 9.92 23.36
C GLY A 158 -2.54 9.03 22.22
N ALA A 159 -2.74 7.72 22.30
CA ALA A 159 -2.22 6.78 21.31
C ALA A 159 -2.99 6.87 19.97
N PRO A 160 -2.31 6.75 18.83
CA PRO A 160 -2.99 6.64 17.54
C PRO A 160 -3.86 5.38 17.47
N MET A 161 -5.08 5.51 16.98
CA MET A 161 -6.01 4.40 16.79
C MET A 161 -6.12 4.04 15.30
N GLY A 162 -5.90 2.76 14.98
CA GLY A 162 -6.22 2.21 13.67
C GLY A 162 -7.68 1.77 13.61
N GLY A 163 -8.24 1.70 12.40
CA GLY A 163 -9.56 1.11 12.18
C GLY A 163 -10.66 1.64 13.07
N THR A 164 -10.85 2.96 13.10
CA THR A 164 -11.98 3.59 13.78
C THR A 164 -13.08 4.01 12.80
N PRO A 165 -14.37 4.01 13.21
CA PRO A 165 -15.47 4.40 12.35
C PRO A 165 -15.32 5.83 11.80
N GLU A 166 -14.82 6.75 12.61
CA GLU A 166 -14.59 8.14 12.20
C GLU A 166 -13.53 8.22 11.10
N ALA A 167 -12.45 7.44 11.18
CA ALA A 167 -11.44 7.37 10.12
C ALA A 167 -12.06 6.90 8.80
N ALA A 168 -12.90 5.86 8.83
CA ALA A 168 -13.63 5.37 7.65
C ALA A 168 -14.58 6.43 7.07
N GLN A 169 -15.32 7.16 7.92
CA GLN A 169 -16.20 8.25 7.48
C GLN A 169 -15.43 9.40 6.83
N MET A 170 -14.29 9.78 7.39
CA MET A 170 -13.40 10.80 6.83
C MET A 170 -12.85 10.36 5.47
N MET A 171 -12.54 9.08 5.27
CA MET A 171 -12.12 8.54 3.96
C MET A 171 -13.21 8.70 2.90
N TYR A 172 -14.49 8.47 3.22
CA TYR A 172 -15.59 8.71 2.28
C TYR A 172 -15.66 10.17 1.82
N LEU A 173 -15.53 11.11 2.75
CA LEU A 173 -15.51 12.54 2.46
C LEU A 173 -14.31 12.91 1.58
N MET A 174 -13.11 12.44 1.94
CA MET A 174 -11.89 12.69 1.18
C MET A 174 -11.95 12.12 -0.24
N GLY A 175 -12.47 10.90 -0.41
CA GLY A 175 -12.68 10.31 -1.75
C GLY A 175 -13.71 11.07 -2.59
N ALA A 176 -14.77 11.61 -1.98
CA ALA A 176 -15.71 12.48 -2.67
C ALA A 176 -15.07 13.81 -3.11
N LEU A 177 -14.22 14.40 -2.26
CA LEU A 177 -13.44 15.60 -2.60
C LEU A 177 -12.43 15.33 -3.72
N ALA A 178 -11.71 14.21 -3.67
CA ALA A 178 -10.81 13.79 -4.74
C ALA A 178 -11.51 13.73 -6.11
N ARG A 179 -12.69 13.10 -6.17
CA ARG A 179 -13.51 13.07 -7.40
C ARG A 179 -13.97 14.46 -7.83
N LYS A 180 -14.33 15.33 -6.89
CA LYS A 180 -14.68 16.73 -7.18
C LYS A 180 -13.52 17.48 -7.84
N TYR A 181 -12.29 17.26 -7.37
CA TYR A 181 -11.08 17.86 -7.94
C TYR A 181 -10.56 17.13 -9.19
N LYS A 182 -11.13 15.97 -9.53
CA LYS A 182 -10.70 15.10 -10.63
C LYS A 182 -9.23 14.68 -10.51
N LEU A 183 -8.78 14.45 -9.29
CA LEU A 183 -7.43 13.94 -9.00
C LEU A 183 -7.51 12.46 -8.62
N PRO A 184 -6.57 11.62 -9.09
CA PRO A 184 -6.34 10.33 -8.46
C PRO A 184 -6.07 10.56 -6.98
N TRP A 185 -6.51 9.65 -6.12
CA TRP A 185 -6.28 9.82 -4.69
C TRP A 185 -5.76 8.59 -3.97
N ARG A 186 -5.01 8.89 -2.92
CA ARG A 186 -4.34 7.95 -2.04
C ARG A 186 -4.94 7.98 -0.66
N THR A 187 -5.12 6.79 -0.11
CA THR A 187 -5.37 6.58 1.32
C THR A 187 -4.66 5.32 1.81
N SER A 188 -4.90 4.96 3.07
CA SER A 188 -4.38 3.75 3.70
C SER A 188 -5.41 2.63 3.62
N GLY A 189 -4.95 1.38 3.47
CA GLY A 189 -5.78 0.19 3.51
C GLY A 189 -5.83 -0.40 4.92
N PHE A 190 -5.06 -1.45 5.15
CA PHE A 190 -5.10 -2.26 6.37
C PHE A 190 -4.28 -1.67 7.53
N HIS A 191 -4.38 -0.35 7.79
CA HIS A 191 -3.67 0.27 8.92
C HIS A 191 -4.39 0.00 10.25
N VAL A 192 -3.68 -0.58 11.20
CA VAL A 192 -4.20 -1.08 12.47
C VAL A 192 -3.35 -0.62 13.66
N GLY A 193 -3.97 -0.54 14.84
CA GLY A 193 -3.32 -0.25 16.13
C GLY A 193 -3.00 -1.52 16.95
N SER A 194 -3.48 -2.69 16.52
CA SER A 194 -3.13 -3.96 17.19
C SER A 194 -1.63 -4.24 17.15
N LYS A 195 -1.13 -4.84 18.23
CA LYS A 195 0.28 -5.27 18.35
C LYS A 195 0.52 -6.64 17.72
N LEU A 196 -0.54 -7.40 17.47
CA LEU A 196 -0.50 -8.79 16.99
C LEU A 196 -1.39 -8.95 15.75
N ASN A 197 -1.17 -10.03 15.00
CA ASN A 197 -2.10 -10.45 13.94
C ASN A 197 -3.29 -11.20 14.57
N ASP A 198 -4.14 -10.47 15.28
CA ASP A 198 -5.25 -11.01 16.05
C ASP A 198 -6.61 -10.51 15.54
N ALA A 199 -7.67 -10.75 16.31
CA ALA A 199 -9.01 -10.28 15.96
C ALA A 199 -9.06 -8.75 15.81
N GLN A 200 -8.31 -7.99 16.63
CA GLN A 200 -8.23 -6.54 16.52
C GLN A 200 -7.64 -6.10 15.19
N ALA A 201 -6.49 -6.68 14.81
CA ALA A 201 -5.91 -6.41 13.50
C ALA A 201 -6.89 -6.76 12.36
N GLY A 202 -7.66 -7.83 12.50
CA GLY A 202 -8.67 -8.24 11.52
C GLY A 202 -9.79 -7.22 11.32
N TYR A 203 -10.50 -6.83 12.38
CA TYR A 203 -11.65 -5.91 12.24
C TYR A 203 -11.23 -4.48 11.88
N GLU A 204 -10.09 -3.99 12.41
CA GLU A 204 -9.58 -2.66 12.10
C GLU A 204 -9.19 -2.56 10.63
N ALA A 205 -8.45 -3.55 10.13
CA ALA A 205 -8.04 -3.63 8.73
C ALA A 205 -9.26 -3.69 7.80
N ASN A 206 -10.22 -4.57 8.09
CA ASN A 206 -11.39 -4.76 7.25
C ASN A 206 -12.24 -3.48 7.11
N MET A 207 -12.43 -2.73 8.20
CA MET A 207 -13.22 -1.50 8.17
C MET A 207 -12.61 -0.44 7.25
N LEU A 208 -11.28 -0.29 7.28
CA LEU A 208 -10.59 0.74 6.50
C LEU A 208 -10.41 0.35 5.05
N MET A 209 -10.21 -0.94 4.75
CA MET A 209 -10.21 -1.39 3.37
C MET A 209 -11.59 -1.26 2.71
N HIS A 210 -12.67 -1.57 3.42
CA HIS A 210 -14.03 -1.24 2.98
C HIS A 210 -14.12 0.26 2.61
N ALA A 211 -13.68 1.12 3.53
CA ALA A 211 -13.72 2.55 3.32
C ALA A 211 -12.88 2.97 2.11
N ALA A 212 -11.65 2.47 1.96
CA ALA A 212 -10.76 2.79 0.85
C ALA A 212 -11.35 2.41 -0.51
N ILE A 213 -11.91 1.19 -0.63
CA ILE A 213 -12.52 0.71 -1.87
C ILE A 213 -13.79 1.49 -2.19
N LEU A 214 -14.72 1.62 -1.23
CA LEU A 214 -16.01 2.28 -1.45
C LEU A 214 -15.90 3.80 -1.61
N SER A 215 -14.84 4.42 -1.08
CA SER A 215 -14.50 5.81 -1.37
C SER A 215 -13.77 6.00 -2.70
N GLY A 216 -13.47 4.92 -3.43
CA GLY A 216 -12.91 4.94 -4.79
C GLY A 216 -11.42 5.28 -4.83
N ALA A 217 -10.63 4.80 -3.87
CA ALA A 217 -9.18 5.01 -3.82
C ALA A 217 -8.47 4.48 -5.08
N ASN A 218 -7.52 5.25 -5.60
CA ASN A 218 -6.71 4.85 -6.76
C ASN A 218 -5.38 4.25 -6.35
N TYR A 219 -4.81 4.75 -5.24
CA TYR A 219 -3.58 4.24 -4.65
C TYR A 219 -3.81 3.93 -3.17
N ILE A 220 -3.94 2.65 -2.83
CA ILE A 220 -4.12 2.22 -1.45
C ILE A 220 -2.75 1.82 -0.92
N TRP A 221 -2.19 2.64 -0.03
CA TRP A 221 -0.93 2.34 0.63
C TRP A 221 -1.17 1.58 1.94
N HIS A 222 -0.12 0.97 2.52
CA HIS A 222 -0.23 0.14 3.73
C HIS A 222 -1.27 -0.99 3.58
N SER A 223 -1.32 -1.59 2.38
CA SER A 223 -2.26 -2.65 2.02
C SER A 223 -1.87 -4.04 2.52
N ALA A 224 -0.69 -4.19 3.13
CA ALA A 224 -0.28 -5.44 3.76
C ALA A 224 0.82 -5.21 4.81
N GLY A 225 0.76 -5.94 5.92
CA GLY A 225 1.86 -6.08 6.89
C GLY A 225 1.89 -5.06 8.03
N TRP A 226 1.08 -4.00 7.96
CA TRP A 226 1.03 -2.96 9.00
C TRP A 226 0.55 -3.52 10.35
N LEU A 227 1.29 -3.22 11.42
CA LEU A 227 0.91 -3.44 12.82
C LEU A 227 1.36 -2.25 13.68
N GLU A 228 0.82 -2.20 14.90
CA GLU A 228 1.27 -1.29 15.97
C GLU A 228 1.30 0.18 15.54
N ALA A 229 0.21 0.64 14.91
CA ALA A 229 0.08 2.01 14.42
C ALA A 229 1.25 2.48 13.51
N GLY A 230 1.89 1.54 12.80
CA GLY A 230 2.94 1.82 11.82
C GLY A 230 4.34 1.60 12.36
N LEU A 231 4.49 1.18 13.62
CA LEU A 231 5.79 0.88 14.21
C LEU A 231 6.33 -0.49 13.82
N THR A 232 5.46 -1.41 13.38
CA THR A 232 5.84 -2.79 13.08
C THR A 232 5.33 -3.23 11.70
N CYS A 233 6.18 -3.93 10.95
CA CYS A 233 5.81 -4.68 9.75
C CYS A 233 5.87 -6.18 10.06
N GLY A 234 4.71 -6.84 10.13
CA GLY A 234 4.60 -8.25 10.50
C GLY A 234 4.53 -9.16 9.28
N TYR A 235 5.45 -10.13 9.15
CA TYR A 235 5.43 -11.13 8.07
C TYR A 235 4.14 -11.96 8.04
N SER A 236 3.66 -12.38 9.21
CA SER A 236 2.36 -13.06 9.35
C SER A 236 1.23 -12.20 8.81
N LYS A 237 1.16 -10.94 9.28
CA LYS A 237 0.15 -9.96 8.89
C LYS A 237 0.23 -9.68 7.39
N PHE A 238 1.42 -9.59 6.82
CA PHE A 238 1.62 -9.39 5.38
C PHE A 238 1.02 -10.56 4.57
N ALA A 239 1.32 -11.80 4.97
CA ALA A 239 0.78 -12.98 4.27
C ALA A 239 -0.75 -13.06 4.37
N THR A 240 -1.31 -12.82 5.55
CA THR A 240 -2.78 -12.84 5.74
C THR A 240 -3.46 -11.70 5.00
N ASP A 241 -2.88 -10.50 5.02
CA ASP A 241 -3.38 -9.34 4.26
C ASP A 241 -3.34 -9.59 2.75
N CYS A 242 -2.29 -10.25 2.24
CA CYS A 242 -2.20 -10.59 0.82
C CYS A 242 -3.36 -11.51 0.38
N GLU A 243 -3.77 -12.46 1.22
CA GLU A 243 -4.95 -13.28 0.95
C GLU A 243 -6.25 -12.45 0.99
N GLN A 244 -6.39 -11.55 1.97
CA GLN A 244 -7.52 -10.63 2.01
C GLN A 244 -7.60 -9.79 0.73
N LEU A 245 -6.47 -9.29 0.21
CA LEU A 245 -6.45 -8.50 -1.02
C LEU A 245 -7.01 -9.27 -2.22
N VAL A 246 -6.78 -10.58 -2.33
CA VAL A 246 -7.42 -11.42 -3.36
C VAL A 246 -8.94 -11.39 -3.20
N GLY A 247 -9.45 -11.54 -1.98
CA GLY A 247 -10.88 -11.40 -1.68
C GLY A 247 -11.42 -10.01 -2.03
N TRP A 248 -10.66 -8.96 -1.75
CA TRP A 248 -11.02 -7.57 -2.05
C TRP A 248 -11.08 -7.28 -3.55
N TYR A 249 -10.24 -7.91 -4.36
CA TYR A 249 -10.35 -7.85 -5.82
C TYR A 249 -11.68 -8.43 -6.29
N LYS A 250 -12.07 -9.60 -5.76
CA LYS A 250 -13.35 -10.23 -6.09
C LYS A 250 -14.53 -9.37 -5.62
N TYR A 251 -14.46 -8.81 -4.41
CA TYR A 251 -15.46 -7.87 -3.91
C TYR A 251 -15.62 -6.63 -4.81
N ALA A 252 -14.50 -5.99 -5.18
CA ALA A 252 -14.52 -4.78 -6.00
C ALA A 252 -15.01 -5.04 -7.45
N GLY A 253 -14.88 -6.28 -7.94
CA GLY A 253 -15.35 -6.68 -9.27
C GLY A 253 -16.88 -6.81 -9.40
N GLY A 254 -17.62 -6.86 -8.29
CA GLY A 254 -19.07 -7.06 -8.30
C GLY A 254 -19.48 -8.48 -8.74
N LEU A 255 -20.78 -8.66 -8.97
CA LEU A 255 -21.32 -9.94 -9.44
C LEU A 255 -21.27 -10.01 -10.98
N PRO A 256 -20.60 -11.03 -11.56
CA PRO A 256 -20.68 -11.26 -13.01
C PRO A 256 -22.07 -11.79 -13.38
N PHE A 257 -22.50 -11.49 -14.60
CA PHE A 257 -23.78 -11.96 -15.16
C PHE A 257 -23.59 -12.86 -16.39
N ASP A 258 -22.34 -13.22 -16.71
CA ASP A 258 -21.95 -13.86 -17.96
C ASP A 258 -22.57 -15.26 -18.12
N ASP A 259 -22.71 -16.01 -17.03
CA ASP A 259 -23.25 -17.39 -17.00
C ASP A 259 -24.69 -17.47 -16.45
N PHE A 260 -25.40 -16.33 -16.38
CA PHE A 260 -26.69 -16.28 -15.69
C PHE A 260 -27.73 -17.23 -16.30
N LYS A 261 -27.71 -17.46 -17.62
CA LYS A 261 -28.69 -18.35 -18.27
C LYS A 261 -28.41 -19.81 -17.92
N GLU A 262 -27.15 -20.20 -17.92
CA GLU A 262 -26.61 -21.52 -17.62
C GLU A 262 -26.85 -21.86 -16.15
N ALA A 263 -26.56 -20.91 -15.24
CA ALA A 263 -26.87 -21.03 -13.82
C ALA A 263 -28.38 -21.23 -13.59
N MET A 264 -29.24 -20.46 -14.27
CA MET A 264 -30.69 -20.64 -14.19
C MET A 264 -31.17 -21.97 -14.79
N ALA A 265 -30.45 -22.54 -15.76
CA ALA A 265 -30.73 -23.87 -16.29
C ALA A 265 -30.39 -24.96 -15.27
N ALA A 266 -29.22 -24.88 -14.63
CA ALA A 266 -28.81 -25.80 -13.57
C ALA A 266 -29.81 -25.79 -12.39
N ILE A 267 -30.35 -24.62 -12.02
CA ILE A 267 -31.40 -24.53 -10.98
C ILE A 267 -32.64 -25.34 -11.35
N ARG A 268 -33.06 -25.29 -12.62
CA ARG A 268 -34.23 -26.05 -13.11
C ARG A 268 -33.93 -27.54 -13.23
N GLU A 269 -32.71 -27.91 -13.61
CA GLU A 269 -32.23 -29.30 -13.70
C GLU A 269 -32.27 -29.99 -12.32
N VAL A 270 -31.72 -29.33 -11.29
CA VAL A 270 -31.61 -29.88 -9.94
C VAL A 270 -32.96 -30.00 -9.25
N GLY A 271 -33.80 -28.96 -9.35
CA GLY A 271 -35.13 -28.92 -8.72
C GLY A 271 -35.12 -28.88 -7.18
N PRO A 272 -36.31 -28.90 -6.54
CA PRO A 272 -36.42 -28.85 -5.09
C PRO A 272 -35.77 -30.06 -4.40
N GLN A 273 -35.09 -29.81 -3.27
CA GLN A 273 -34.39 -30.82 -2.45
C GLN A 273 -33.17 -31.49 -3.11
N GLY A 274 -32.75 -31.07 -4.30
CA GLY A 274 -31.51 -31.53 -4.92
C GLY A 274 -30.26 -30.77 -4.44
N HIS A 275 -29.10 -31.05 -5.04
CA HIS A 275 -27.83 -30.37 -4.79
C HIS A 275 -27.05 -30.10 -6.08
N PHE A 276 -26.19 -29.09 -6.08
CA PHE A 276 -25.50 -28.60 -7.28
C PHE A 276 -24.12 -29.21 -7.54
N LEU A 277 -23.51 -29.89 -6.54
CA LEU A 277 -22.12 -30.36 -6.60
C LEU A 277 -21.76 -31.21 -7.84
N GLY A 278 -22.73 -31.95 -8.40
CA GLY A 278 -22.52 -32.81 -9.56
C GLY A 278 -23.04 -32.24 -10.88
N THR A 279 -23.54 -31.00 -10.90
CA THR A 279 -24.07 -30.38 -12.13
C THR A 279 -22.93 -29.98 -13.06
N GLN A 280 -23.18 -30.04 -14.37
CA GLN A 280 -22.17 -29.64 -15.36
C GLN A 280 -21.75 -28.17 -15.14
N HIS A 281 -22.71 -27.29 -14.83
CA HIS A 281 -22.42 -25.88 -14.50
C HIS A 281 -21.45 -25.76 -13.32
N THR A 282 -21.64 -26.50 -12.22
CA THR A 282 -20.68 -26.45 -11.10
C THR A 282 -19.30 -26.96 -11.50
N LEU A 283 -19.21 -28.04 -12.28
CA LEU A 283 -17.94 -28.58 -12.75
C LEU A 283 -17.19 -27.61 -13.68
N ASP A 284 -17.91 -26.94 -14.58
CA ASP A 284 -17.33 -25.97 -15.53
C ASP A 284 -16.83 -24.71 -14.83
N HIS A 285 -17.42 -24.32 -13.70
CA HIS A 285 -17.13 -23.08 -12.99
C HIS A 285 -16.38 -23.25 -11.66
N PHE A 286 -16.14 -24.48 -11.19
CA PHE A 286 -15.64 -24.78 -9.84
C PHE A 286 -14.45 -23.92 -9.40
N GLU A 287 -13.42 -23.81 -10.25
CA GLU A 287 -12.17 -23.12 -9.94
C GLU A 287 -12.30 -21.58 -9.91
N SER A 288 -13.35 -21.02 -10.52
CA SER A 288 -13.52 -19.57 -10.70
C SER A 288 -14.75 -19.01 -9.98
N ALA A 289 -15.70 -19.86 -9.60
CA ALA A 289 -16.99 -19.45 -9.05
C ALA A 289 -16.85 -18.57 -7.79
N PHE A 290 -16.05 -19.01 -6.82
CA PHE A 290 -15.95 -18.33 -5.51
C PHE A 290 -14.52 -17.96 -5.14
N PHE A 291 -14.36 -17.20 -4.06
CA PHE A 291 -13.05 -16.95 -3.49
C PHE A 291 -12.55 -18.24 -2.83
N MET A 292 -11.35 -18.68 -3.18
CA MET A 292 -10.72 -19.88 -2.62
C MET A 292 -9.51 -19.46 -1.79
N PRO A 293 -9.66 -19.30 -0.47
CA PRO A 293 -8.54 -18.94 0.41
C PRO A 293 -7.60 -20.13 0.63
N ASN A 294 -6.34 -19.82 0.89
CA ASN A 294 -5.26 -20.74 1.19
C ASN A 294 -4.78 -20.67 2.66
N ILE A 295 -5.14 -19.63 3.41
CA ILE A 295 -4.75 -19.42 4.82
C ILE A 295 -5.96 -19.54 5.74
N MET A 296 -7.13 -19.01 5.36
CA MET A 296 -8.37 -19.18 6.13
C MET A 296 -8.77 -20.66 6.28
N ASP A 297 -9.31 -21.02 7.45
CA ASP A 297 -9.82 -22.36 7.72
C ASP A 297 -11.33 -22.41 7.52
N PHE A 298 -11.77 -23.37 6.73
CA PHE A 298 -13.18 -23.77 6.65
C PHE A 298 -13.37 -25.26 6.95
N ASN A 299 -12.33 -25.93 7.44
CA ASN A 299 -12.43 -27.34 7.80
C ASN A 299 -13.24 -27.54 9.08
N SER A 300 -13.67 -28.78 9.31
CA SER A 300 -14.31 -29.18 10.56
C SER A 300 -13.38 -28.96 11.77
N PHE A 301 -13.97 -28.83 12.96
CA PHE A 301 -13.22 -28.73 14.20
C PHE A 301 -12.29 -29.94 14.40
N GLU A 302 -12.78 -31.14 14.10
CA GLU A 302 -12.03 -32.39 14.23
C GLU A 302 -10.76 -32.38 13.37
N GLN A 303 -10.89 -31.92 12.12
CA GLN A 303 -9.75 -31.80 11.21
C GLN A 303 -8.79 -30.69 11.65
N TRP A 304 -9.28 -29.48 11.95
CA TRP A 304 -8.46 -28.39 12.46
C TRP A 304 -7.65 -28.79 13.71
N LYS A 305 -8.29 -29.52 14.63
CA LYS A 305 -7.64 -30.05 15.83
C LYS A 305 -6.59 -31.11 15.49
N ALA A 306 -6.88 -32.04 14.58
CA ALA A 306 -5.95 -33.08 14.14
C ALA A 306 -4.71 -32.48 13.44
N GLU A 307 -4.87 -31.35 12.74
CA GLU A 307 -3.82 -30.60 12.07
C GLU A 307 -3.04 -29.63 12.99
N GLY A 308 -3.25 -29.74 14.31
CA GLY A 308 -2.47 -29.03 15.33
C GLY A 308 -3.12 -27.75 15.86
N ALA A 309 -4.41 -27.52 15.59
CA ALA A 309 -5.18 -26.40 16.13
C ALA A 309 -4.56 -25.03 15.87
N LYS A 310 -4.01 -24.84 14.66
CA LYS A 310 -3.27 -23.63 14.29
C LYS A 310 -4.19 -22.42 14.23
N ASP A 311 -3.78 -21.33 14.88
CA ASP A 311 -4.45 -20.04 14.77
C ASP A 311 -4.13 -19.34 13.43
N HIS A 312 -4.74 -18.19 13.19
CA HIS A 312 -4.54 -17.43 11.96
C HIS A 312 -3.10 -16.91 11.82
N ASP A 313 -2.51 -16.44 12.93
CA ASP A 313 -1.13 -15.93 12.93
C ASP A 313 -0.10 -17.02 12.60
N THR A 314 -0.25 -18.22 13.17
CA THR A 314 0.65 -19.36 12.90
C THR A 314 0.64 -19.73 11.44
N ARG A 315 -0.55 -19.82 10.83
CA ARG A 315 -0.69 -20.10 9.39
C ARG A 315 -0.13 -18.97 8.53
N GLY A 316 -0.32 -17.72 8.94
CA GLY A 316 0.30 -16.54 8.31
C GLY A 316 1.83 -16.62 8.30
N ARG A 317 2.45 -16.98 9.44
CA ARG A 317 3.91 -17.17 9.54
C ARG A 317 4.43 -18.31 8.66
N GLU A 318 3.71 -19.43 8.63
CA GLU A 318 4.05 -20.56 7.75
C GLU A 318 3.96 -20.16 6.28
N LYS A 319 2.88 -19.49 5.89
CA LYS A 319 2.71 -18.98 4.52
C LYS A 319 3.81 -17.99 4.13
N ALA A 320 4.15 -17.05 5.02
CA ALA A 320 5.23 -16.09 4.77
C ALA A 320 6.59 -16.77 4.54
N ARG A 321 6.92 -17.78 5.36
CA ARG A 321 8.15 -18.59 5.16
C ARG A 321 8.16 -19.29 3.81
N ASN A 322 7.06 -19.95 3.44
CA ASN A 322 6.98 -20.63 2.15
C ASN A 322 7.08 -19.64 0.99
N MET A 323 6.43 -18.47 1.09
CA MET A 323 6.53 -17.42 0.06
C MET A 323 7.97 -16.93 -0.17
N LEU A 324 8.81 -16.90 0.87
CA LEU A 324 10.22 -16.54 0.77
C LEU A 324 11.08 -17.70 0.25
N ALA A 325 10.78 -18.93 0.66
CA ALA A 325 11.49 -20.12 0.18
C ALA A 325 11.25 -20.39 -1.31
N ASP A 326 10.03 -20.14 -1.78
CA ASP A 326 9.58 -20.34 -3.16
C ASP A 326 9.83 -19.10 -4.04
N TYR A 327 10.52 -18.07 -3.53
CA TYR A 327 10.77 -16.85 -4.28
C TYR A 327 11.86 -17.05 -5.33
N GLU A 328 11.54 -16.64 -6.56
CA GLU A 328 12.50 -16.55 -7.66
C GLU A 328 12.73 -15.08 -8.00
N GLU A 329 14.00 -14.68 -8.01
CA GLU A 329 14.37 -13.30 -8.33
C GLU A 329 14.06 -12.96 -9.80
N PRO A 330 13.42 -11.82 -10.09
CA PRO A 330 13.17 -11.41 -11.46
C PRO A 330 14.48 -11.10 -12.17
N LYS A 331 14.53 -11.39 -13.48
CA LYS A 331 15.72 -11.12 -14.29
C LYS A 331 15.98 -9.62 -14.41
N LEU A 332 17.16 -9.19 -14.00
CA LEU A 332 17.69 -7.84 -14.23
C LEU A 332 18.83 -7.91 -15.27
N ASP A 333 18.85 -6.96 -16.21
CA ASP A 333 19.94 -6.84 -17.19
C ASP A 333 21.28 -6.65 -16.47
N GLU A 334 22.32 -7.36 -16.92
CA GLU A 334 23.64 -7.34 -16.27
C GLU A 334 24.28 -5.95 -16.34
N GLY A 335 24.14 -5.24 -17.46
CA GLY A 335 24.65 -3.87 -17.60
C GLY A 335 23.96 -2.88 -16.67
N ILE A 336 22.64 -3.00 -16.51
CA ILE A 336 21.88 -2.22 -15.52
C ILE A 336 22.32 -2.57 -14.09
N ALA A 337 22.46 -3.85 -13.77
CA ALA A 337 22.87 -4.30 -12.44
C ALA A 337 24.26 -3.77 -12.06
N ASP A 338 25.21 -3.82 -12.99
CA ASP A 338 26.57 -3.32 -12.77
C ASP A 338 26.61 -1.79 -12.71
N GLY A 339 25.83 -1.11 -13.55
CA GLY A 339 25.68 0.35 -13.52
C GLY A 339 25.11 0.87 -12.19
N LEU A 340 24.13 0.16 -11.61
CA LEU A 340 23.57 0.49 -10.30
C LEU A 340 24.61 0.32 -9.19
N LYS A 341 25.35 -0.78 -9.18
CA LYS A 341 26.41 -1.04 -8.19
C LYS A 341 27.52 0.01 -8.26
N ASP A 342 27.96 0.38 -9.46
CA ASP A 342 28.97 1.43 -9.66
C ASP A 342 28.46 2.79 -9.14
N LEU A 343 27.21 3.15 -9.46
CA LEU A 343 26.60 4.38 -8.96
C LEU A 343 26.55 4.39 -7.43
N ILE A 344 26.09 3.31 -6.80
CA ILE A 344 26.00 3.19 -5.35
C ILE A 344 27.39 3.35 -4.72
N ALA A 345 28.39 2.60 -5.19
CA ALA A 345 29.76 2.67 -4.68
C ALA A 345 30.33 4.10 -4.75
N ARG A 346 30.18 4.78 -5.89
CA ARG A 346 30.63 6.17 -6.06
C ARG A 346 29.88 7.17 -5.17
N ARG A 347 28.61 6.89 -4.82
CA ARG A 347 27.84 7.73 -3.90
C ARG A 347 28.25 7.49 -2.46
N GLU A 348 28.46 6.24 -2.07
CA GLU A 348 28.91 5.88 -0.72
C GLU A 348 30.29 6.44 -0.38
N GLU A 349 31.23 6.50 -1.32
CA GLU A 349 32.55 7.13 -1.15
C GLU A 349 32.45 8.63 -0.81
N LYS A 350 31.39 9.30 -1.27
CA LYS A 350 31.16 10.74 -1.05
C LYS A 350 30.36 11.04 0.20
N LEU A 351 29.72 10.03 0.78
CA LEU A 351 28.87 10.16 1.96
C LEU A 351 29.68 9.76 3.20
N PRO A 352 29.64 10.56 4.28
CA PRO A 352 30.36 10.22 5.51
C PRO A 352 29.81 8.93 6.13
N ASP A 353 30.60 8.18 6.89
CA ASP A 353 30.10 6.96 7.55
C ASP A 353 29.21 7.24 8.76
N SER A 354 29.22 8.47 9.28
CA SER A 354 28.36 8.94 10.36
C SER A 354 27.64 10.23 9.98
N VAL A 355 26.40 10.35 10.46
CA VAL A 355 25.64 11.60 10.45
C VAL A 355 25.87 12.26 11.82
N SER A 356 26.42 13.47 11.84
CA SER A 356 26.62 14.25 13.08
C SER A 356 25.31 14.71 13.68
#